data_AF-R5GT01-F1
#
_entry.id   AF-R5GT01-F1
#
_cell.length_a   1.000
_cell.length_b   1.000
_cell.length_c   1.000
_cell.angle_alpha   90.00
_cell.angle_beta   90.00
_cell.angle_gamma   90.00
#
_symmetry.space_group_name_H-M   'P 1'
#
loop_
_entity.id
_entity.type
_entity.pdbx_description
1 polymer ?
#
loop_
_entity_poly.entity_id
_entity_poly.type
_entity_poly.pdbx_seq_one_letter_code
_entity_poly.pdbx_strand_id
1 'polypeptide(L)'
;MATRTINITEMADLKKAVSEQFSTVMHYHGSCGGQNFSVDSSSEELRSFLENYFSEKGLSLSFSRDGLRFYAMSARCKQTS
;
A
#
# COMPACT_ATOMS: atom_id res chain seq x y z
N MET A 1 -9.50 13.13 -14.26
CA MET A 1 -9.64 12.67 -12.87
C MET A 1 -8.23 12.54 -12.31
N ALA A 2 -7.86 13.27 -11.25
CA ALA A 2 -6.53 13.14 -10.65
C ALA A 2 -6.47 11.83 -9.86
N THR A 3 -5.67 10.88 -10.31
CA THR A 3 -5.37 9.66 -9.55
C THR A 3 -4.71 10.08 -8.25
N ARG A 4 -5.32 9.75 -7.10
CA ARG A 4 -4.67 9.94 -5.80
C ARG A 4 -3.67 8.81 -5.63
N THR A 5 -2.40 9.17 -5.52
CA THR A 5 -1.26 8.25 -5.31
C THR A 5 -0.33 8.91 -4.30
N ILE A 6 0.38 8.10 -3.53
CA ILE A 6 1.49 8.61 -2.72
C ILE A 6 2.68 8.96 -3.63
N ASN A 7 3.38 10.04 -3.32
CA ASN A 7 4.54 10.44 -4.11
C ASN A 7 5.80 9.62 -3.75
N ILE A 8 6.91 9.83 -4.46
CA ILE A 8 8.15 9.07 -4.26
C ILE A 8 8.77 9.30 -2.87
N THR A 9 8.63 10.49 -2.29
CA THR A 9 9.12 10.83 -0.95
C THR A 9 8.31 10.10 0.11
N GLU A 10 6.98 10.20 0.05
CA GLU A 10 6.06 9.48 0.94
C GLU A 10 6.31 7.97 0.90
N MET A 11 6.59 7.45 -0.30
CA MET A 11 6.91 6.04 -0.48
C MET A 11 8.26 5.66 0.16
N ALA A 12 9.28 6.52 0.07
CA ALA A 12 10.56 6.27 0.72
C ALA A 12 10.43 6.27 2.25
N ASP A 13 9.70 7.24 2.81
CA ASP A 13 9.39 7.29 4.25
C ASP A 13 8.59 6.08 4.70
N LEU A 14 7.56 5.67 3.93
CA LEU A 14 6.77 4.49 4.25
C LEU A 14 7.62 3.22 4.24
N LYS A 15 8.48 3.03 3.24
CA LYS A 15 9.41 1.88 3.17
C LYS A 15 10.32 1.84 4.39
N LYS A 16 10.85 2.99 4.80
CA LYS A 16 11.72 3.09 5.98
C LYS A 16 10.95 2.71 7.26
N ALA A 17 9.77 3.30 7.48
CA ALA A 17 8.94 3.01 8.64
C ALA A 17 8.56 1.52 8.72
N VAL A 18 8.22 0.90 7.58
CA VAL A 18 7.91 -0.53 7.51
C VAL A 18 9.14 -1.40 7.85
N SER A 19 10.30 -1.04 7.31
CA SER A 19 11.55 -1.75 7.59
C SER A 19 11.98 -1.64 9.05
N GLU A 20 11.84 -0.46 9.66
CA GLU A 20 12.25 -0.23 11.05
C GLU A 20 11.31 -0.88 12.07
N GLN A 21 9.99 -0.86 11.81
CA GLN A 21 8.99 -1.36 12.77
C GLN A 21 8.70 -2.85 12.62
N PHE A 22 8.71 -3.39 11.41
CA PHE A 22 8.25 -4.76 11.13
C PHE A 22 9.36 -5.68 10.62
N SER A 23 10.61 -5.20 10.55
CA SER A 23 11.75 -5.96 10.02
C SER A 23 11.47 -6.59 8.64
N THR A 24 10.71 -5.91 7.77
CA THR A 24 10.37 -6.39 6.42
C THR A 24 10.59 -5.31 5.37
N VAL A 25 10.89 -5.73 4.14
CA VAL A 25 11.13 -4.81 3.03
C VAL A 25 9.86 -4.68 2.18
N MET A 26 9.47 -3.44 1.91
CA MET A 26 8.38 -3.12 0.99
C MET A 26 8.93 -2.71 -0.38
N HIS A 27 8.53 -3.44 -1.41
CA HIS A 27 8.86 -3.22 -2.81
C HIS A 27 7.73 -2.50 -3.53
N TYR A 28 8.08 -1.66 -4.51
CA TYR A 28 7.12 -0.93 -5.35
C TYR A 28 7.32 -1.30 -6.81
N HIS A 29 6.25 -1.69 -7.48
CA HIS A 29 6.31 -2.27 -8.84
C HIS A 29 5.80 -1.34 -9.96
N GLY A 30 5.07 -0.27 -9.64
CA GLY A 30 4.59 0.70 -10.64
C GLY A 30 3.09 1.01 -10.59
N SER A 31 2.66 1.95 -11.44
CA SER A 31 1.39 2.72 -11.31
C SER A 31 0.38 2.59 -12.46
N CYS A 32 0.42 1.54 -13.30
CA CYS A 32 -0.51 1.44 -14.44
C CYS A 32 -1.94 1.12 -13.96
N GLY A 33 -2.70 2.16 -13.55
CA GLY A 33 -4.05 2.07 -13.00
C GLY A 33 -4.15 2.15 -11.46
N GLY A 34 -3.02 2.11 -10.75
CA GLY A 34 -2.94 2.14 -9.28
C GLY A 34 -1.54 1.71 -8.81
N GLN A 35 -1.19 1.97 -7.55
CA GLN A 35 0.14 1.64 -7.04
C GLN A 35 0.16 0.20 -6.51
N ASN A 36 1.06 -0.62 -7.06
CA ASN A 36 1.25 -2.01 -6.64
C ASN A 36 2.49 -2.16 -5.76
N PHE A 37 2.33 -2.91 -4.67
CA PHE A 37 3.36 -3.13 -3.67
C PHE A 37 3.48 -4.60 -3.32
N SER A 38 4.65 -5.00 -2.85
CA SER A 38 4.85 -6.30 -2.22
C SER A 38 5.73 -6.19 -0.99
N VAL A 39 5.57 -7.12 -0.06
CA VAL A 39 6.38 -7.25 1.14
C VAL A 39 6.98 -8.64 1.20
N ASP A 40 8.17 -8.74 1.78
CA ASP A 40 8.83 -10.04 1.96
C ASP A 40 8.10 -10.88 3.03
N SER A 41 7.52 -10.21 4.04
CA SER A 41 6.74 -10.83 5.11
C SER A 41 5.50 -9.99 5.42
N SER A 42 4.35 -10.65 5.65
CA SER A 42 3.11 -9.98 6.06
C SER A 42 2.73 -10.36 7.50
N SER A 43 2.36 -9.37 8.31
CA SER A 43 1.75 -9.56 9.63
C SER A 43 0.43 -8.77 9.73
N GLU A 44 -0.45 -9.12 10.66
CA GLU A 44 -1.71 -8.41 10.89
C GLU A 44 -1.49 -6.95 11.32
N GLU A 45 -0.44 -6.71 12.10
CA GLU A 45 -0.03 -5.37 12.53
C GLU A 45 0.45 -4.51 11.36
N LEU A 46 1.26 -5.09 10.45
CA LEU A 46 1.71 -4.41 9.24
C LEU A 46 0.53 -4.05 8.34
N ARG A 47 -0.43 -4.98 8.18
CA ARG A 47 -1.64 -4.71 7.41
C ARG A 47 -2.44 -3.56 7.99
N SER A 48 -2.68 -3.57 9.30
CA SER A 48 -3.43 -2.51 9.99
C SER A 48 -2.71 -1.15 9.87
N PHE A 49 -1.37 -1.14 10.00
CA PHE A 49 -0.56 0.06 9.82
C PHE A 49 -0.70 0.63 8.40
N LEU A 50 -0.57 -0.22 7.38
CA LEU A 50 -0.70 0.17 5.98
C LEU A 50 -2.13 0.66 5.69
N GLU A 51 -3.16 -0.06 6.14
CA GLU A 51 -4.56 0.35 5.95
C GLU A 51 -4.83 1.74 6.54
N ASN A 52 -4.33 2.00 7.75
CA ASN A 52 -4.48 3.31 8.38
C ASN A 52 -3.75 4.40 7.58
N TYR A 53 -2.47 4.18 7.23
CA TYR A 53 -1.66 5.14 6.47
C TYR A 53 -2.30 5.52 5.13
N PHE A 54 -2.77 4.53 4.36
CA PHE A 54 -3.41 4.79 3.07
C PHE A 54 -4.82 5.37 3.22
N SER A 55 -5.57 5.00 4.27
CA SER A 55 -6.89 5.56 4.56
C SER A 55 -6.83 7.07 4.85
N GLU A 56 -5.83 7.55 5.59
CA GLU A 56 -5.59 8.98 5.82
C GLU A 56 -5.36 9.77 4.52
N LYS A 57 -4.87 9.09 3.47
CA LYS A 57 -4.69 9.65 2.12
C LYS A 57 -5.92 9.50 1.22
N GLY A 58 -7.00 8.92 1.74
CA GLY A 58 -8.22 8.61 0.98
C GLY A 58 -8.04 7.48 -0.02
N LEU A 59 -7.10 6.57 0.25
CA LEU A 59 -6.81 5.37 -0.53
C LEU A 59 -7.27 4.13 0.25
N SER A 60 -7.69 3.11 -0.48
CA SER A 60 -8.03 1.80 0.08
C SER A 60 -7.01 0.78 -0.40
N LEU A 61 -6.67 -0.16 0.47
CA LEU A 61 -5.79 -1.27 0.14
C LEU A 61 -6.60 -2.51 -0.21
N SER A 62 -6.11 -3.27 -1.19
CA SER A 62 -6.56 -4.64 -1.44
C SER A 62 -5.36 -5.56 -1.39
N PHE A 63 -5.41 -6.56 -0.52
CA PHE A 63 -4.34 -7.53 -0.34
C PHE A 63 -4.59 -8.78 -1.21
N SER A 64 -3.52 -9.37 -1.72
CA SER A 64 -3.56 -10.70 -2.34
C SER A 64 -3.91 -11.78 -1.30
N ARG A 65 -4.33 -12.96 -1.80
CA ARG A 65 -4.65 -14.11 -0.94
C ARG A 65 -3.49 -14.56 -0.05
N ASP A 66 -2.26 -14.41 -0.54
CA ASP A 66 -1.03 -14.70 0.21
C ASP A 66 -0.64 -13.57 1.19
N GLY A 67 -1.24 -12.38 1.07
CA GLY A 67 -0.94 -11.23 1.91
C GLY A 67 0.39 -10.55 1.65
N LEU A 68 1.19 -11.06 0.71
CA LEU A 68 2.52 -10.54 0.38
C LEU A 68 2.46 -9.44 -0.67
N ARG A 69 1.32 -9.24 -1.32
CA ARG A 69 1.11 -8.18 -2.30
C ARG A 69 -0.11 -7.37 -1.93
N PHE A 70 -0.08 -6.08 -2.25
CA PHE A 70 -1.22 -5.22 -2.08
C PHE A 70 -1.25 -4.07 -3.08
N TYR A 71 -2.47 -3.61 -3.34
CA TYR A 71 -2.78 -2.59 -4.32
C TYR A 71 -3.43 -1.40 -3.62
N ALA A 72 -2.86 -0.21 -3.79
CA ALA A 72 -3.50 1.02 -3.36
C ALA A 72 -4.40 1.55 -4.46
N MET A 73 -5.69 1.62 -4.17
CA MET A 73 -6.74 2.10 -5.07
C MET A 73 -7.38 3.35 -4.48
N SER A 74 -7.85 4.26 -5.33
CA SER A 74 -8.65 5.38 -4.83
C SER A 74 -9.96 4.82 -4.25
N ALA A 75 -10.39 5.27 -3.06
CA ALA A 75 -11.60 4.77 -2.40
C ALA A 75 -12.89 4.93 -3.24
N ARG A 76 -12.85 5.73 -4.31
CA ARG A 76 -13.94 5.91 -5.29
C ARG A 76 -13.97 4.86 -6.41
N CYS A 77 -13.00 3.94 -6.43
CA CYS A 77 -12.92 2.80 -7.34
C CYS A 77 -13.18 1.50 -6.56
N LYS A 78 -14.26 1.45 -5.76
CA LYS A 78 -14.87 0.15 -5.46
C LYS A 78 -15.47 -0.32 -6.78
N GLN A 79 -14.74 -1.18 -7.48
CA GLN A 79 -15.21 -1.81 -8.70
C GLN A 79 -16.41 -2.69 -8.34
N THR A 80 -17.61 -2.11 -8.41
CA THR A 80 -18.85 -2.86 -8.51
C THR A 80 -18.90 -3.42 -9.92
N SER A 81 -18.62 -4.72 -10.07
CA SER A 81 -19.13 -5.60 -11.12
C SER A 81 -19.06 -7.03 -10.64
#